data_AF-A0A7J7YVU1-F1
#
_entry.id   AF-A0A7J7YVU1-F1
#
_cell.length_a   1.000
_cell.length_b   1.000
_cell.length_c   1.000
_cell.angle_alpha   90.00
_cell.angle_beta   90.00
_cell.angle_gamma   90.00
#
_symmetry.space_group_name_H-M   'P 1'
#
loop_
_entity.id
_entity.type
_entity.pdbx_description
1 polymer ?
#
loop_
_entity_poly.entity_id
_entity_poly.type
_entity_poly.pdbx_seq_one_letter_code
_entity_poly.pdbx_strand_id
1 'polypeptide(L)'
;MEPQPEEPGAAERGGSAENPIPLLLRLRAQTKQQLLEYKSMLDANEEKTPEEIIPEKQIENKIEDLENEIEKVKIAFEMKKLALDRMQLSTALRKNLEDSNIQTSELMDNMNHILKLNKIIMKLQQESWDLEEKLLDIKKKRFELKRASESKFLEIQTEKNKQNDDLANMENSDKMKTLQQKLQKEIQITTVIQHVFQNLILGSKVNWAEDSAFKETVLQLEKNLTMI
;
A
#
# COMPACT_ATOMS: atom_id res chain seq x y z
N MET A 1 -11.81 -71.94 -35.75
CA MET A 1 -12.67 -73.14 -35.61
C MET A 1 -12.98 -73.26 -34.13
N GLU A 2 -14.19 -72.85 -33.75
CA GLU A 2 -14.84 -73.06 -32.44
C GLU A 2 -14.95 -74.56 -32.08
N PRO A 3 -15.30 -74.99 -30.83
CA PRO A 3 -16.27 -74.35 -29.92
C PRO A 3 -15.99 -74.39 -28.40
N GLN A 4 -16.86 -73.69 -27.67
CA GLN A 4 -17.12 -73.81 -26.22
C GLN A 4 -17.53 -75.24 -25.82
N PRO A 5 -17.55 -75.51 -24.49
CA PRO A 5 -18.78 -76.06 -23.94
C PRO A 5 -19.20 -75.48 -22.57
N GLU A 6 -20.50 -75.17 -22.51
CA GLU A 6 -21.48 -75.57 -21.47
C GLU A 6 -21.39 -75.02 -20.04
N GLU A 7 -22.42 -74.24 -19.68
CA GLU A 7 -22.89 -74.03 -18.31
C GLU A 7 -23.33 -75.36 -17.65
N PRO A 8 -23.43 -75.39 -16.32
CA PRO A 8 -24.77 -75.59 -15.78
C PRO A 8 -25.09 -74.74 -14.55
N GLY A 9 -26.30 -74.18 -14.55
CA GLY A 9 -27.35 -74.73 -13.69
C GLY A 9 -27.37 -74.26 -12.24
N ALA A 10 -28.31 -73.36 -11.99
CA ALA A 10 -28.87 -72.96 -10.70
C ALA A 10 -28.94 -74.07 -9.63
N ALA A 11 -28.48 -73.74 -8.43
CA ALA A 11 -29.01 -74.28 -7.19
C ALA A 11 -29.62 -73.11 -6.41
N GLU A 12 -30.94 -72.94 -6.53
CA GLU A 12 -31.73 -72.15 -5.60
C GLU A 12 -31.51 -72.67 -4.17
N ARG A 13 -31.23 -71.77 -3.23
CA ARG A 13 -31.63 -72.00 -1.84
C ARG A 13 -31.83 -70.68 -1.09
N GLY A 14 -33.10 -70.30 -1.01
CA GLY A 14 -33.74 -69.66 0.14
C GLY A 14 -32.96 -68.58 0.88
N GLY A 15 -33.18 -67.32 0.50
CA GLY A 15 -32.88 -66.17 1.33
C GLY A 15 -34.17 -65.45 1.67
N SER A 16 -34.62 -65.58 2.92
CA SER A 16 -35.66 -64.76 3.55
C SER A 16 -35.51 -63.31 3.10
N ALA A 17 -36.57 -62.74 2.53
CA ALA A 17 -36.59 -61.36 2.06
C ALA A 17 -36.34 -60.40 3.23
N GLU A 18 -35.08 -60.06 3.49
CA GLU A 18 -34.73 -58.92 4.32
C GLU A 18 -35.35 -57.70 3.65
N ASN A 19 -36.33 -57.09 4.33
CA ASN A 19 -36.96 -55.87 3.85
C ASN A 19 -35.84 -54.87 3.45
N PRO A 20 -35.75 -54.47 2.16
CA PRO A 20 -34.64 -53.66 1.68
C PRO A 20 -34.67 -52.25 2.27
N ILE A 21 -35.82 -51.82 2.81
CA ILE A 21 -36.05 -50.48 3.33
C ILE A 21 -35.20 -50.19 4.60
N PRO A 22 -35.23 -51.00 5.66
CA PRO A 22 -34.33 -50.84 6.82
C PRO A 22 -32.84 -50.82 6.46
N LEU A 23 -32.42 -51.67 5.52
CA LEU A 23 -31.03 -51.74 5.07
C LEU A 23 -30.62 -50.46 4.32
N LEU A 24 -31.46 -49.99 3.40
CA LEU A 24 -31.25 -48.74 2.66
C LEU A 24 -31.22 -47.51 3.59
N LEU A 25 -32.08 -47.47 4.61
CA LEU A 25 -32.08 -46.40 5.60
C LEU A 25 -30.79 -46.39 6.43
N ARG A 26 -30.28 -47.57 6.80
CA ARG A 26 -29.00 -47.72 7.51
C ARG A 26 -27.83 -47.27 6.64
N LEU A 27 -27.77 -47.73 5.38
CA LEU A 27 -26.74 -47.34 4.43
C LEU A 27 -26.77 -45.82 4.19
N ARG A 28 -27.95 -45.22 4.02
CA ARG A 28 -28.11 -43.77 3.89
C ARG A 28 -27.56 -43.01 5.10
N ALA A 29 -27.85 -43.48 6.30
CA ALA A 29 -27.34 -42.86 7.53
C ALA A 29 -25.81 -42.97 7.61
N GLN A 30 -25.26 -44.13 7.27
CA GLN A 30 -23.82 -44.39 7.27
C GLN A 30 -23.07 -43.53 6.23
N THR A 31 -23.59 -43.43 5.01
CA THR A 31 -23.02 -42.57 3.97
C THR A 31 -23.07 -41.10 4.38
N LYS A 32 -24.17 -40.65 5.00
CA LYS A 32 -24.28 -39.27 5.49
C LYS A 32 -23.26 -38.96 6.59
N GLN A 33 -23.01 -39.91 7.48
CA GLN A 33 -22.01 -39.78 8.53
C GLN A 33 -20.59 -39.72 7.93
N GLN A 34 -20.26 -40.62 7.00
CA GLN A 34 -18.96 -40.60 6.32
C GLN A 34 -18.74 -39.28 5.56
N LEU A 35 -19.76 -38.75 4.89
CA LEU A 35 -19.67 -37.47 4.18
C LEU A 35 -19.40 -36.31 5.14
N LEU A 36 -20.01 -36.33 6.33
CA LEU A 36 -19.77 -35.33 7.38
C LEU A 36 -18.35 -35.44 7.95
N GLU A 37 -17.85 -36.65 8.16
CA GLU A 37 -16.48 -36.90 8.64
C GLU A 37 -15.44 -36.46 7.60
N TYR A 38 -15.61 -36.81 6.32
CA TYR A 38 -14.74 -36.33 5.25
C TYR A 38 -14.79 -34.81 5.09
N LYS A 39 -15.98 -34.22 5.21
CA LYS A 39 -16.13 -32.76 5.21
C LYS A 39 -15.41 -32.12 6.39
N SER A 40 -15.55 -32.67 7.58
CA SER A 40 -14.86 -32.14 8.77
C SER A 40 -13.34 -32.31 8.67
N MET A 41 -12.86 -33.41 8.09
CA MET A 41 -11.43 -33.59 7.80
C MET A 41 -10.93 -32.63 6.72
N LEU A 42 -11.74 -32.33 5.69
CA LEU A 42 -11.41 -31.32 4.68
C LEU A 42 -11.38 -29.93 5.29
N ASP A 43 -12.40 -29.55 6.06
CA ASP A 43 -12.51 -28.24 6.71
C ASP A 43 -11.36 -28.05 7.74
N ALA A 44 -10.99 -29.10 8.48
CA ALA A 44 -9.86 -29.09 9.41
C ALA A 44 -8.49 -29.11 8.72
N ASN A 45 -8.41 -29.53 7.46
CA ASN A 45 -7.19 -29.51 6.64
C ASN A 45 -7.13 -28.25 5.74
N GLU A 46 -8.26 -27.56 5.56
CA GLU A 46 -8.36 -26.20 4.99
C GLU A 46 -7.84 -25.16 5.98
N GLU A 47 -7.95 -25.43 7.28
CA GLU A 47 -7.22 -24.74 8.35
C GLU A 47 -5.74 -25.19 8.34
N LYS A 48 -5.05 -24.84 7.24
CA LYS A 48 -3.61 -25.01 7.09
C LYS A 48 -2.91 -24.44 8.32
N THR A 49 -2.14 -25.27 9.00
CA THR A 49 -1.20 -24.85 10.02
C THR A 49 -0.28 -23.74 9.46
N PRO A 50 0.01 -22.67 10.22
CA PRO A 50 0.81 -21.53 9.76
C PRO A 50 2.25 -21.84 9.31
N GLU A 51 2.70 -23.09 9.38
CA GLU A 51 4.12 -23.47 9.29
C GLU A 51 4.53 -24.05 7.93
N GLU A 52 3.58 -24.42 7.05
CA GLU A 52 3.90 -24.96 5.70
C GLU A 52 3.65 -24.00 4.54
N ILE A 53 3.08 -22.82 4.80
CA ILE A 53 3.00 -21.74 3.81
C ILE A 53 4.25 -20.89 3.99
N ILE A 54 5.37 -21.27 3.34
CA ILE A 54 6.31 -20.23 2.88
C ILE A 54 5.43 -19.26 2.10
N PRO A 55 5.27 -17.99 2.55
CA PRO A 55 4.24 -17.13 2.00
C PRO A 55 4.43 -17.08 0.50
N GLU A 56 3.42 -17.47 -0.27
CA GLU A 56 3.50 -17.57 -1.74
C GLU A 56 4.13 -16.31 -2.34
N LYS A 57 3.88 -15.16 -1.71
CA LYS A 57 4.51 -13.87 -1.98
C LYS A 57 6.05 -13.84 -1.86
N GLN A 58 6.64 -14.54 -0.90
CA GLN A 58 8.11 -14.69 -0.81
C GLN A 58 8.66 -15.58 -1.94
N ILE A 59 7.90 -16.56 -2.41
CA ILE A 59 8.30 -17.40 -3.55
C ILE A 59 8.17 -16.59 -4.84
N GLU A 60 7.06 -15.86 -5.01
CA GLU A 60 6.80 -14.97 -6.13
C GLU A 60 7.87 -13.87 -6.25
N ASN A 61 8.21 -13.20 -5.14
CA ASN A 61 9.29 -12.23 -5.12
C ASN A 61 10.65 -12.86 -5.51
N LYS A 62 10.95 -14.08 -5.03
CA LYS A 62 12.20 -14.77 -5.41
C LYS A 62 12.21 -15.19 -6.88
N ILE A 63 11.06 -15.55 -7.45
CA ILE A 63 10.94 -15.86 -8.87
C ILE A 63 11.19 -14.58 -9.68
N GLU A 64 10.56 -13.46 -9.32
CA GLU A 64 10.77 -12.17 -9.97
C GLU A 64 12.25 -11.72 -9.90
N ASP A 65 12.89 -11.88 -8.74
CA ASP A 65 14.32 -11.60 -8.57
C ASP A 65 15.19 -12.48 -9.50
N LEU A 66 14.90 -13.79 -9.58
CA LEU A 66 15.63 -14.72 -10.44
C LEU A 66 15.41 -14.44 -11.93
N GLU A 67 14.20 -14.10 -12.35
CA GLU A 67 13.88 -13.73 -13.74
C GLU A 67 14.62 -12.46 -14.14
N ASN A 68 14.66 -11.45 -13.25
CA ASN A 68 15.43 -10.23 -13.47
C ASN A 68 16.94 -10.51 -13.61
N GLU A 69 17.51 -11.38 -12.78
CA GLU A 69 18.92 -11.76 -12.90
C GLU A 69 19.22 -12.56 -14.19
N ILE A 70 18.32 -13.47 -14.58
CA ILE A 70 18.44 -14.20 -15.85
C ILE A 70 18.44 -13.23 -17.03
N GLU A 71 17.52 -12.26 -17.06
CA GLU A 71 17.43 -11.30 -18.15
C GLU A 71 18.69 -10.41 -18.22
N LYS A 72 19.20 -9.94 -17.08
CA LYS A 72 20.49 -9.20 -17.03
C LYS A 72 21.64 -10.02 -17.60
N VAL A 73 21.77 -11.28 -17.18
CA VAL A 73 22.85 -12.17 -17.66
C VAL A 73 22.71 -12.45 -19.15
N LYS A 74 21.48 -12.65 -19.64
CA LYS A 74 21.19 -12.88 -21.06
C LYS A 74 21.56 -11.67 -21.92
N ILE A 75 21.14 -10.47 -21.51
CA ILE A 75 21.52 -9.22 -22.19
C ILE A 75 23.05 -9.08 -22.23
N ALA A 76 23.73 -9.29 -21.10
CA ALA A 76 25.19 -9.22 -21.04
C ALA A 76 25.87 -10.26 -21.94
N PHE A 77 25.33 -11.48 -22.02
CA PHE A 77 25.83 -12.52 -22.92
C PHE A 77 25.65 -12.15 -24.40
N GLU A 78 24.46 -11.70 -24.79
CA GLU A 78 24.18 -11.27 -26.17
C GLU A 78 25.07 -10.10 -26.59
N MET A 79 25.30 -9.13 -25.70
CA MET A 79 26.21 -8.02 -25.96
C MET A 79 27.66 -8.48 -26.14
N LYS A 80 28.15 -9.36 -25.26
CA LYS A 80 29.52 -9.93 -25.37
C LYS A 80 29.68 -10.74 -26.65
N LYS A 81 28.66 -11.54 -27.01
CA LYS A 81 28.64 -12.30 -28.25
C LYS A 81 28.68 -11.39 -29.47
N LEU A 82 27.84 -10.34 -29.52
CA LEU A 82 27.84 -9.37 -30.60
C LEU A 82 29.19 -8.66 -30.75
N ALA A 83 29.82 -8.28 -29.63
CA ALA A 83 31.14 -7.67 -29.64
C ALA A 83 32.21 -8.63 -30.20
N LEU A 84 32.17 -9.90 -29.79
CA LEU A 84 33.06 -10.94 -30.29
C LEU A 84 32.87 -11.20 -31.79
N ASP A 85 31.63 -11.37 -32.24
CA ASP A 85 31.30 -11.61 -33.65
C ASP A 85 31.77 -10.44 -34.54
N ARG A 86 31.56 -9.19 -34.09
CA ARG A 86 32.07 -7.99 -34.77
C ARG A 86 33.60 -7.95 -34.84
N MET A 87 34.28 -8.37 -33.78
CA MET A 87 35.75 -8.41 -33.73
C MET A 87 36.32 -9.51 -34.64
N GLN A 88 35.71 -10.70 -34.63
CA GLN A 88 36.08 -11.81 -35.50
C GLN A 88 35.87 -11.46 -36.97
N LEU A 89 34.70 -10.90 -37.32
CA LEU A 89 34.41 -10.43 -38.67
C LEU A 89 35.40 -9.36 -39.12
N SER A 90 35.70 -8.37 -38.27
CA SER A 90 36.68 -7.32 -38.58
C SER A 90 38.08 -7.90 -38.82
N THR A 91 38.46 -8.94 -38.07
CA THR A 91 39.77 -9.59 -38.20
C THR A 91 39.86 -10.43 -39.48
N ALA A 92 38.82 -11.19 -39.80
CA ALA A 92 38.73 -11.98 -41.02
C ALA A 92 38.75 -11.10 -42.28
N LEU A 93 37.99 -9.98 -42.25
CA LEU A 93 37.97 -9.00 -43.32
C LEU A 93 39.35 -8.36 -43.52
N ARG A 94 40.04 -7.97 -42.44
CA ARG A 94 41.40 -7.40 -42.53
C ARG A 94 42.38 -8.34 -43.23
N LYS A 95 42.39 -9.62 -42.84
CA LYS A 95 43.29 -10.63 -43.40
C LYS A 95 43.04 -10.85 -44.90
N ASN A 96 41.77 -10.94 -45.31
CA ASN A 96 41.40 -11.12 -46.71
C ASN A 96 41.86 -9.93 -47.58
N LEU A 97 41.79 -8.72 -47.02
CA LEU A 97 42.22 -7.52 -47.73
C LEU A 97 43.74 -7.46 -47.90
N GLU A 98 44.51 -7.74 -46.86
CA GLU A 98 45.99 -7.81 -46.93
C GLU A 98 46.51 -8.73 -48.05
N ASP A 99 45.73 -9.75 -48.45
CA ASP A 99 46.08 -10.71 -49.51
C ASP A 99 45.84 -10.19 -50.95
N SER A 100 45.12 -9.07 -51.14
CA SER A 100 44.88 -8.44 -52.46
C SER A 100 45.67 -7.14 -52.56
N ASN A 101 46.34 -6.82 -53.68
CA ASN A 101 47.21 -5.65 -53.79
C ASN A 101 46.77 -4.73 -54.94
N ILE A 102 46.24 -3.54 -54.59
CA ILE A 102 46.10 -2.26 -55.32
C ILE A 102 44.70 -1.60 -55.14
N GLN A 103 43.56 -2.34 -55.21
CA GLN A 103 42.24 -1.81 -54.77
C GLN A 103 42.07 -1.77 -53.23
N THR A 104 43.08 -2.29 -52.55
CA THR A 104 43.16 -2.51 -51.11
C THR A 104 43.38 -1.25 -50.31
N SER A 105 44.00 -0.21 -50.90
CA SER A 105 44.35 1.02 -50.16
C SER A 105 43.11 1.80 -49.77
N GLU A 106 42.22 2.11 -50.73
CA GLU A 106 40.96 2.81 -50.45
C GLU A 106 40.04 1.99 -49.54
N LEU A 107 40.02 0.67 -49.73
CA LEU A 107 39.23 -0.22 -48.88
C LEU A 107 39.79 -0.31 -47.45
N MET A 108 41.12 -0.30 -47.29
CA MET A 108 41.79 -0.25 -46.00
C MET A 108 41.58 1.10 -45.30
N ASP A 109 41.61 2.22 -46.04
CA ASP A 109 41.30 3.54 -45.51
C ASP A 109 39.84 3.64 -45.03
N ASN A 110 38.90 3.10 -45.82
CA ASN A 110 37.50 2.98 -45.42
C ASN A 110 37.33 2.09 -44.18
N MET A 111 38.04 0.97 -44.11
CA MET A 111 38.03 0.08 -42.93
C MET A 111 38.55 0.80 -41.68
N ASN A 112 39.63 1.55 -41.81
CA ASN A 112 40.19 2.37 -40.73
C ASN A 112 39.20 3.44 -40.27
N HIS A 113 38.46 4.05 -41.21
CA HIS A 113 37.42 5.01 -40.88
C HIS A 113 36.24 4.35 -40.15
N ILE A 114 35.78 3.19 -40.62
CA ILE A 114 34.72 2.39 -39.96
C ILE A 114 35.13 2.01 -38.53
N LEU A 115 36.39 1.61 -38.31
CA LEU A 115 36.90 1.31 -36.97
C LEU A 115 36.90 2.53 -36.05
N LYS A 116 37.29 3.71 -36.56
CA LYS A 116 37.22 4.97 -35.79
C LYS A 116 35.78 5.32 -35.43
N LEU A 117 34.85 5.20 -36.38
CA LEU A 117 33.42 5.43 -36.14
C LEU A 117 32.86 4.45 -35.11
N ASN A 118 33.14 3.16 -35.24
CA ASN A 118 32.70 2.15 -34.27
C ASN A 118 33.23 2.44 -32.86
N LYS A 119 34.47 2.92 -32.74
CA LYS A 119 35.03 3.33 -31.44
C LYS A 119 34.27 4.52 -30.84
N ILE A 120 33.86 5.50 -31.65
CA ILE A 120 33.05 6.63 -31.19
C ILE A 120 31.65 6.16 -30.79
N ILE A 121 31.03 5.32 -31.62
CA ILE A 121 29.71 4.72 -31.35
C ILE A 121 29.72 3.97 -30.01
N MET A 122 30.74 3.14 -29.77
CA MET A 122 30.87 2.42 -28.50
C MET A 122 30.98 3.36 -27.29
N LYS A 123 31.72 4.48 -27.42
CA LYS A 123 31.80 5.48 -26.34
C LYS A 123 30.46 6.15 -26.07
N LEU A 124 29.76 6.59 -27.12
CA LEU A 124 28.44 7.22 -26.99
C LEU A 124 27.40 6.25 -26.41
N GLN A 125 27.47 4.97 -26.78
CA GLN A 125 26.61 3.94 -26.21
C GLN A 125 26.89 3.73 -24.72
N GLN A 126 28.16 3.68 -24.33
CA GLN A 126 28.54 3.60 -22.92
C GLN A 126 28.04 4.82 -22.12
N GLU A 127 28.25 6.03 -22.63
CA GLU A 127 27.77 7.27 -21.99
C GLU A 127 26.24 7.28 -21.86
N SER A 128 25.52 6.77 -22.87
CA SER A 128 24.06 6.63 -22.84
C SER A 128 23.62 5.69 -21.72
N TRP A 129 24.29 4.54 -21.54
CA TRP A 129 23.96 3.59 -20.47
C TRP A 129 24.25 4.16 -19.08
N ASP A 130 25.40 4.84 -18.91
CA ASP A 130 25.74 5.49 -17.64
C ASP A 130 24.71 6.57 -17.27
N LEU A 131 24.16 7.29 -18.26
CA LEU A 131 23.09 8.26 -18.05
C LEU A 131 21.75 7.60 -17.73
N GLU A 132 21.42 6.49 -18.39
CA GLU A 132 20.20 5.74 -18.14
C GLU A 132 20.18 5.12 -16.73
N GLU A 133 21.33 4.61 -16.26
CA GLU A 133 21.50 4.12 -14.89
C GLU A 133 21.28 5.24 -13.85
N LYS A 134 21.89 6.42 -14.07
CA LYS A 134 21.67 7.58 -13.20
C LYS A 134 20.20 8.02 -13.19
N LEU A 135 19.53 7.96 -14.33
CA LEU A 135 18.10 8.27 -14.46
C LEU A 135 17.25 7.27 -13.67
N LEU A 136 17.60 5.99 -13.70
CA LEU A 136 16.93 4.95 -12.92
C LEU A 136 17.08 5.18 -11.41
N ASP A 137 18.30 5.53 -10.94
CA ASP A 137 18.54 5.87 -9.54
C ASP A 137 17.72 7.08 -9.07
N ILE A 138 17.65 8.14 -9.90
CA ILE A 138 16.79 9.30 -9.61
C ILE A 138 15.31 8.90 -9.53
N LYS A 139 14.83 8.06 -10.45
CA LYS A 139 13.44 7.55 -10.42
C LYS A 139 13.17 6.78 -9.13
N LYS A 140 14.11 5.93 -8.69
CA LYS A 140 13.99 5.17 -7.44
C LYS A 140 13.92 6.10 -6.23
N LYS A 141 14.83 7.06 -6.10
CA LYS A 141 14.84 8.07 -5.03
C LYS A 141 13.55 8.89 -5.01
N ARG A 142 13.05 9.31 -6.17
CA ARG A 142 11.77 10.03 -6.30
C ARG A 142 10.59 9.18 -5.81
N PHE A 143 10.60 7.89 -6.11
CA PHE A 143 9.55 6.98 -5.69
C PHE A 143 9.55 6.75 -4.17
N GLU A 144 10.73 6.54 -3.57
CA GLU A 144 10.89 6.44 -2.11
C GLU A 144 10.41 7.70 -1.40
N LEU A 145 10.78 8.88 -1.91
CA LEU A 145 10.32 10.16 -1.38
C LEU A 145 8.79 10.30 -1.48
N LYS A 146 8.18 9.90 -2.59
CA LYS A 146 6.73 9.92 -2.76
C LYS A 146 6.04 9.04 -1.72
N ARG A 147 6.53 7.82 -1.51
CA ARG A 147 6.02 6.90 -0.49
C ARG A 147 6.14 7.49 0.93
N ALA A 148 7.29 8.08 1.26
CA ALA A 148 7.51 8.72 2.55
C ALA A 148 6.57 9.92 2.76
N SER A 149 6.36 10.73 1.71
CA SER A 149 5.41 11.85 1.74
C SER A 149 3.97 11.39 1.96
N GLU A 150 3.53 10.34 1.28
CA GLU A 150 2.19 9.76 1.45
C GLU A 150 1.99 9.23 2.88
N SER A 151 3.00 8.54 3.44
CA SER A 151 2.97 8.08 4.82
C SER A 151 2.88 9.23 5.84
N LYS A 152 3.68 10.29 5.66
CA LYS A 152 3.63 11.48 6.51
C LYS A 152 2.30 12.22 6.40
N PHE A 153 1.71 12.27 5.21
CA PHE A 153 0.40 12.87 5.01
C PHE A 153 -0.70 12.12 5.77
N LEU A 154 -0.67 10.78 5.75
CA LEU A 154 -1.59 9.96 6.55
C LEU A 154 -1.40 10.17 8.06
N GLU A 155 -0.16 10.28 8.53
CA GLU A 155 0.15 10.59 9.93
C GLU A 155 -0.42 11.97 10.34
N ILE A 156 -0.24 12.99 9.50
CA ILE A 156 -0.82 14.33 9.75
C ILE A 156 -2.35 14.28 9.79
N GLN A 157 -2.97 13.55 8.86
CA GLN A 157 -4.43 13.44 8.81
C GLN A 157 -4.99 12.72 10.04
N THR A 158 -4.34 11.64 10.49
CA THR A 158 -4.75 10.88 11.67
C THR A 158 -4.57 11.69 12.96
N GLU A 159 -3.45 12.39 13.12
CA GLU A 159 -3.24 13.27 14.29
C GLU A 159 -4.23 14.44 14.29
N LYS A 160 -4.54 15.03 13.13
CA LYS A 160 -5.55 16.08 13.02
C LYS A 160 -6.94 15.60 13.43
N ASN A 161 -7.34 14.39 13.01
CA ASN A 161 -8.62 13.82 13.41
C ASN A 161 -8.66 13.60 14.93
N LYS A 162 -7.59 13.06 15.51
CA LYS A 162 -7.46 12.88 16.96
C LYS A 162 -7.58 14.20 17.73
N GLN A 163 -6.92 15.27 17.27
CA GLN A 163 -7.05 16.59 17.90
C GLN A 163 -8.48 17.13 17.84
N ASN A 164 -9.17 16.94 16.72
CA ASN A 164 -10.57 17.33 16.61
C ASN A 164 -11.46 16.53 17.56
N ASP A 165 -11.23 15.22 17.68
CA ASP A 165 -11.97 14.36 18.61
C ASP A 165 -11.70 14.76 20.07
N ASP A 166 -10.45 15.04 20.42
CA ASP A 166 -10.05 15.51 21.76
C ASP A 166 -10.71 16.87 22.09
N LEU A 167 -10.75 17.81 21.13
CA LEU A 167 -11.46 19.09 21.28
C LEU A 167 -12.98 18.88 21.46
N ALA A 168 -13.60 18.04 20.64
CA ALA A 168 -15.02 17.74 20.74
C ALA A 168 -15.37 17.06 22.09
N ASN A 169 -14.49 16.19 22.59
CA ASN A 169 -14.64 15.56 23.90
C ASN A 169 -14.46 16.57 25.04
N MET A 170 -13.50 17.49 24.92
CA MET A 170 -13.27 18.55 25.90
C MET A 170 -14.41 19.57 25.95
N GLU A 171 -14.98 19.96 24.81
CA GLU A 171 -16.13 20.86 24.74
C GLU A 171 -17.40 20.20 25.32
N ASN A 172 -17.59 18.91 25.05
CA ASN A 172 -18.71 18.14 25.59
C ASN A 172 -18.54 17.74 27.07
N SER A 173 -17.34 17.91 27.62
CA SER A 173 -17.01 17.64 29.03
C SER A 173 -17.98 18.34 29.98
N ASP A 174 -18.52 17.58 30.93
CA ASP A 174 -19.36 18.11 32.00
C ASP A 174 -18.63 19.19 32.82
N LYS A 175 -17.30 19.12 32.93
CA LYS A 175 -16.50 20.14 33.61
C LYS A 175 -16.53 21.48 32.85
N MET A 176 -16.50 21.45 31.51
CA MET A 176 -16.57 22.67 30.70
C MET A 176 -17.97 23.29 30.77
N LYS A 177 -19.01 22.47 30.65
CA LYS A 177 -20.40 22.90 30.80
C LYS A 177 -20.67 23.51 32.19
N THR A 178 -20.17 22.88 33.25
CA THR A 178 -20.33 23.41 34.62
C THR A 178 -19.55 24.71 34.85
N LEU A 179 -18.35 24.86 34.28
CA LEU A 179 -17.61 26.13 34.30
C LEU A 179 -18.36 27.23 33.55
N GLN A 180 -18.88 26.94 32.36
CA GLN A 180 -19.68 27.89 31.59
C GLN A 180 -20.93 28.35 32.36
N GLN A 181 -21.63 27.41 33.00
CA GLN A 181 -22.78 27.73 33.86
C GLN A 181 -22.40 28.59 35.07
N LYS A 182 -21.26 28.31 35.72
CA LYS A 182 -20.76 29.12 36.84
C LYS A 182 -20.42 30.54 36.37
N LEU A 183 -19.69 30.66 35.27
CA LEU A 183 -19.35 31.96 34.68
C LEU A 183 -20.61 32.76 34.33
N GLN A 184 -21.61 32.12 33.73
CA GLN A 184 -22.89 32.77 33.42
C GLN A 184 -23.62 33.25 34.68
N LYS A 185 -23.60 32.47 35.77
CA LYS A 185 -24.15 32.90 37.07
C LYS A 185 -23.40 34.10 37.64
N GLU A 186 -22.07 34.10 37.60
CA GLU A 186 -21.25 35.22 38.08
C GLU A 186 -21.51 36.50 37.27
N ILE A 187 -21.65 36.39 35.94
CA ILE A 187 -22.03 37.52 35.08
C ILE A 187 -23.42 38.05 35.47
N GLN A 188 -24.40 37.17 35.70
CA GLN A 188 -25.75 37.58 36.12
C GLN A 188 -25.74 38.29 37.48
N ILE A 189 -25.03 37.74 38.48
CA ILE A 189 -24.90 38.34 39.81
C ILE A 189 -24.25 39.73 39.70
N THR A 190 -23.15 39.83 38.96
CA THR A 190 -22.44 41.09 38.76
C THR A 190 -23.33 42.12 38.06
N THR A 191 -24.12 41.70 37.06
CA THR A 191 -25.08 42.58 36.36
C THR A 191 -26.17 43.10 37.31
N VAL A 192 -26.71 42.25 38.19
CA VAL A 192 -27.70 42.68 39.20
C VAL A 192 -27.08 43.69 40.16
N ILE A 193 -25.88 43.42 40.66
CA ILE A 193 -25.14 44.33 41.55
C ILE A 193 -24.90 45.68 40.86
N GLN A 194 -24.48 45.67 39.60
CA GLN A 194 -24.28 46.86 38.75
C GLN A 194 -25.58 47.68 38.65
N HIS A 195 -26.72 47.06 38.33
CA HIS A 195 -28.01 47.73 38.29
C HIS A 195 -28.45 48.30 39.64
N VAL A 196 -28.20 47.58 40.75
CA VAL A 196 -28.52 48.08 42.11
C VAL A 196 -27.71 49.33 42.42
N PHE A 197 -26.40 49.33 42.15
CA PHE A 197 -25.56 50.51 42.36
C PHE A 197 -25.97 51.68 41.48
N GLN A 198 -26.26 51.45 40.20
CA GLN A 198 -26.79 52.49 39.30
C GLN A 198 -28.07 53.12 39.85
N ASN A 199 -29.05 52.30 40.24
CA ASN A 199 -30.34 52.77 40.76
C ASN A 199 -30.17 53.55 42.08
N LEU A 200 -29.25 53.12 42.94
CA LEU A 200 -29.00 53.78 44.22
C LEU A 200 -28.34 55.15 44.02
N ILE A 201 -27.39 55.26 43.08
CA ILE A 201 -26.76 56.54 42.69
C ILE A 201 -27.81 57.48 42.10
N LEU A 202 -28.63 57.00 41.15
CA LEU A 202 -29.71 57.79 40.55
C LEU A 202 -30.77 58.23 41.58
N GLY A 203 -31.17 57.34 42.48
CA GLY A 203 -32.16 57.61 43.53
C GLY A 203 -31.68 58.55 44.63
N SER A 204 -30.36 58.58 44.89
CA SER A 204 -29.75 59.44 45.92
C SER A 204 -29.81 60.94 45.59
N LYS A 205 -30.12 61.32 44.33
CA LYS A 205 -30.09 62.70 43.82
C LYS A 205 -28.76 63.44 44.04
N VAL A 206 -27.67 62.72 44.31
CA VAL A 206 -26.32 63.29 44.39
C VAL A 206 -25.91 63.75 42.99
N ASN A 207 -25.33 64.94 42.86
CA ASN A 207 -24.85 65.46 41.58
C ASN A 207 -23.53 64.80 41.18
N TRP A 208 -23.62 63.53 40.76
CA TRP A 208 -22.47 62.67 40.45
C TRP A 208 -21.63 63.15 39.26
N ALA A 209 -22.14 64.11 38.48
CA ALA A 209 -21.44 64.71 37.36
C ALA A 209 -20.46 65.83 37.76
N GLU A 210 -20.56 66.37 38.99
CA GLU A 210 -19.66 67.43 39.50
C GLU A 210 -18.29 66.91 39.91
N ASP A 211 -18.22 65.70 40.49
CA ASP A 211 -16.96 65.05 40.84
C ASP A 211 -16.44 64.20 39.67
N SER A 212 -15.27 64.56 39.14
CA SER A 212 -14.64 63.85 38.03
C SER A 212 -14.35 62.38 38.33
N ALA A 213 -13.98 62.04 39.56
CA ALA A 213 -13.67 60.66 39.94
C ALA A 213 -14.95 59.81 40.05
N PHE A 214 -16.02 60.40 40.59
CA PHE A 214 -17.29 59.73 40.71
C PHE A 214 -17.98 59.55 39.35
N LYS A 215 -17.91 60.55 38.47
CA LYS A 215 -18.38 60.46 37.08
C LYS A 215 -17.75 59.30 36.32
N GLU A 216 -16.42 59.12 36.42
CA GLU A 216 -15.70 58.01 35.79
C GLU A 216 -16.23 56.66 36.30
N THR A 217 -16.43 56.53 37.61
CA THR A 217 -16.91 55.31 38.26
C THR A 217 -18.32 54.94 37.78
N VAL A 218 -19.22 55.92 37.69
CA VAL A 218 -20.59 55.74 37.18
C VAL A 218 -20.60 55.32 35.70
N LEU A 219 -19.74 55.92 34.87
CA LEU A 219 -19.62 55.55 33.45
C LEU A 219 -19.05 54.14 33.25
N GLN A 220 -18.14 53.70 34.13
CA GLN A 220 -17.66 52.31 34.11
C GLN A 220 -18.76 51.32 34.51
N LEU A 221 -19.60 51.70 35.47
CA LEU A 221 -20.81 50.97 35.84
C LEU A 221 -21.85 50.93 34.73
N GLU A 222 -21.79 51.70 33.64
CA GLU A 222 -22.68 51.57 32.48
C GLU A 222 -22.16 50.57 31.42
N LYS A 223 -20.88 50.17 31.49
CA LYS A 223 -20.32 49.21 30.55
C LYS A 223 -20.85 47.81 30.88
N ASN A 224 -21.75 47.29 30.04
CA ASN A 224 -22.24 45.93 30.18
C ASN A 224 -21.12 44.92 29.91
N LEU A 225 -21.05 43.87 30.74
CA LEU A 225 -20.11 42.76 30.60
C LEU A 225 -20.46 41.80 29.43
N THR A 226 -21.35 42.19 28.53
CA THR A 226 -21.87 41.35 27.42
C THR A 226 -20.91 41.15 26.24
N MET A 227 -19.64 41.52 26.35
CA MET A 227 -18.62 41.26 25.32
C MET A 227 -17.65 40.17 25.76
N ILE A 228 -18.09 38.91 25.82
CA ILE A 228 -17.26 37.71 25.53
C ILE A 228 -18.18 36.66 24.90
#